data_AF-A0A478EB72-F1
#
_entry.id   AF-A0A478EB72-F1
#
_cell.length_a   1.000
_cell.length_b   1.000
_cell.length_c   1.000
_cell.angle_alpha   90.00
_cell.angle_beta   90.00
_cell.angle_gamma   90.00
#
_symmetry.space_group_name_H-M   'P 1'
#
loop_
_entity.id
_entity.type
_entity.pdbx_description
1 polymer ?
#
loop_
_entity_poly.entity_id
_entity_poly.type
_entity_poly.pdbx_seq_one_letter_code
_entity_poly.pdbx_strand_id
1 'polypeptide(L)'
;MLLRFAEDDSRFQRVVIFSDSQSALQSIQNPRMASGQTYIRDCINLYWECVDNNIDVILRWIPGHEGIPGNEAADRAAKRAAMMGARRQIVPGDIKNWIMLGAAAKRRIRAEAKKAWVKTWDRSKSGKPTKKLVPRPSKGNLQYWACLRKATSSILIQVCTERLALKQYLWRINRCETPYCVCGLSGQTVKHILLDCPFYTDERACMWTQIKGLQRTTNLQTLLSEKTATVAIAQFFIDTGLLTQFNNADPEAMGTYEALENEEGTDLGKRTATQAGDVNARSAHSPIRTNNRTNTSQGSIPENEPVDEDAQSEPRDVENVQLGELSYVGDERARIRAIDLWD
;
A
#
# COMPACT_ATOMS: atom_id res chain seq x y z
N MET A 1 35.90 -2.80 1.96
CA MET A 1 36.79 -2.43 3.08
C MET A 1 37.83 -3.53 3.34
N LEU A 2 37.48 -4.82 3.29
CA LEU A 2 38.47 -5.91 3.40
C LEU A 2 39.32 -6.11 2.14
N LEU A 3 38.74 -5.95 0.94
CA LEU A 3 39.47 -6.08 -0.33
C LEU A 3 40.57 -5.00 -0.48
N ARG A 4 40.34 -3.78 0.01
CA ARG A 4 41.38 -2.73 0.11
C ARG A 4 42.43 -2.98 1.20
N PHE A 5 42.15 -3.85 2.16
CA PHE A 5 43.09 -4.19 3.25
C PHE A 5 44.01 -5.35 2.86
N ALA A 6 43.62 -6.13 1.85
CA ALA A 6 44.38 -7.26 1.34
C ALA A 6 45.53 -6.82 0.40
N GLU A 7 45.43 -5.63 -0.22
CA GLU A 7 46.49 -5.05 -1.05
C GLU A 7 47.73 -4.61 -0.26
N ASP A 8 47.56 -4.18 0.99
CA ASP A 8 48.66 -3.60 1.80
C ASP A 8 49.50 -4.66 2.55
N ASP A 9 49.15 -5.94 2.47
CA ASP A 9 49.82 -7.00 3.22
C ASP A 9 50.04 -8.25 2.36
N SER A 10 51.26 -8.39 1.83
CA SER A 10 51.74 -9.45 0.93
C SER A 10 51.72 -10.88 1.51
N ARG A 11 50.97 -11.11 2.59
CA ARG A 11 50.81 -12.38 3.31
C ARG A 11 49.48 -13.07 3.06
N PHE A 12 48.49 -12.40 2.47
CA PHE A 12 47.17 -12.99 2.23
C PHE A 12 47.08 -13.63 0.85
N GLN A 13 47.38 -14.92 0.76
CA GLN A 13 47.18 -15.70 -0.47
C GLN A 13 45.71 -16.13 -0.67
N ARG A 14 44.91 -16.13 0.41
CA ARG A 14 43.50 -16.53 0.38
C ARG A 14 42.68 -15.78 1.44
N VAL A 15 41.49 -15.32 1.06
CA VAL A 15 40.53 -14.59 1.91
C VAL A 15 39.16 -15.24 1.78
N VAL A 16 38.51 -15.52 2.91
CA VAL A 16 37.12 -16.00 2.95
C VAL A 16 36.23 -14.93 3.57
N ILE A 17 35.22 -14.48 2.84
CA ILE A 17 34.25 -13.47 3.27
C ILE A 17 32.91 -14.16 3.49
N PHE A 18 32.41 -14.10 4.72
CA PHE A 18 31.08 -14.60 5.07
C PHE A 18 30.06 -13.47 4.98
N SER A 19 28.89 -13.73 4.39
CA SER A 19 27.76 -12.80 4.31
C SER A 19 26.45 -13.49 4.58
N ASP A 20 25.55 -12.84 5.31
CA ASP A 20 24.17 -13.31 5.49
C ASP A 20 23.21 -12.81 4.41
N SER A 21 23.67 -11.93 3.52
CA SER A 21 22.88 -11.40 2.42
C SER A 21 22.96 -12.32 1.21
N GLN A 22 22.07 -13.31 1.16
CA GLN A 22 21.93 -14.20 0.00
C GLN A 22 21.70 -13.42 -1.30
N SER A 23 20.89 -12.36 -1.24
CA SER A 23 20.60 -11.49 -2.39
C SER A 23 21.82 -10.72 -2.88
N ALA A 24 22.71 -10.28 -1.99
CA ALA A 24 23.95 -9.62 -2.39
C ALA A 24 24.91 -10.59 -3.09
N LEU A 25 25.06 -11.81 -2.56
CA LEU A 25 25.89 -12.85 -3.18
C LEU A 25 25.37 -13.26 -4.56
N GLN A 26 24.05 -13.45 -4.69
CA GLN A 26 23.40 -13.72 -5.97
C GLN A 26 23.58 -12.57 -6.97
N SER A 27 23.54 -11.31 -6.51
CA SER A 27 23.73 -10.14 -7.36
C SER A 27 25.17 -9.99 -7.85
N ILE A 28 26.16 -10.43 -7.06
CA ILE A 28 27.57 -10.48 -7.48
C ILE A 28 27.78 -11.60 -8.49
N GLN A 29 27.17 -12.77 -8.25
CA GLN A 29 27.28 -13.93 -9.14
C GLN A 29 26.59 -13.72 -10.50
N ASN A 30 25.43 -13.05 -10.49
CA ASN A 30 24.64 -12.77 -11.68
C ASN A 30 24.27 -11.28 -11.73
N PRO A 31 25.20 -10.40 -12.16
CA PRO A 31 24.97 -8.97 -12.18
C PRO A 31 23.82 -8.61 -13.14
N ARG A 32 22.82 -7.88 -12.64
CA ARG A 32 21.68 -7.35 -13.42
C ARG A 32 21.52 -5.84 -13.17
N MET A 33 20.72 -5.17 -13.98
CA MET A 33 20.36 -3.75 -13.84
C MET A 33 19.39 -3.49 -12.67
N ALA A 34 19.79 -3.78 -11.42
CA ALA A 34 18.97 -3.63 -10.22
C ALA A 34 19.37 -2.41 -9.36
N SER A 35 18.51 -1.99 -8.42
CA SER A 35 18.86 -0.89 -7.50
C SER A 35 20.07 -1.24 -6.63
N GLY A 36 21.09 -0.37 -6.60
CA GLY A 36 22.35 -0.63 -5.89
C GLY A 36 23.49 -1.12 -6.78
N GLN A 37 23.24 -1.14 -8.09
CA GLN A 37 24.17 -1.52 -9.15
C GLN A 37 25.59 -0.98 -8.97
N THR A 38 25.76 0.28 -8.55
CA THR A 38 27.10 0.86 -8.34
C THR A 38 27.90 0.13 -7.25
N TYR A 39 27.27 -0.27 -6.15
CA TYR A 39 27.96 -1.00 -5.10
C TYR A 39 28.31 -2.43 -5.54
N ILE A 40 27.44 -3.06 -6.33
CA ILE A 40 27.72 -4.38 -6.92
C ILE A 40 28.90 -4.29 -7.89
N ARG A 41 28.93 -3.27 -8.75
CA ARG A 41 30.07 -2.99 -9.64
C ARG A 41 31.36 -2.79 -8.86
N ASP A 42 31.33 -1.97 -7.82
CA ASP A 42 32.51 -1.70 -6.99
C ASP A 42 33.00 -2.99 -6.31
N CYS A 43 32.09 -3.85 -5.83
CA CYS A 43 32.45 -5.16 -5.28
C CYS A 43 33.09 -6.09 -6.34
N ILE A 44 32.55 -6.12 -7.56
CA ILE A 44 33.09 -6.93 -8.66
C ILE A 44 34.48 -6.42 -9.07
N ASN A 45 34.65 -5.10 -9.20
CA ASN A 45 35.94 -4.49 -9.51
C ASN A 45 37.00 -4.83 -8.45
N LEU A 46 36.65 -4.68 -7.17
CA LEU A 46 37.55 -5.04 -6.06
C LEU A 46 37.86 -6.54 -6.03
N TYR A 47 36.92 -7.40 -6.42
CA TYR A 47 37.15 -8.83 -6.55
C TYR A 47 38.20 -9.12 -7.64
N TRP A 48 38.05 -8.52 -8.82
CA TRP A 48 39.01 -8.67 -9.91
C TRP A 48 40.38 -8.08 -9.58
N GLU A 49 40.43 -6.95 -8.86
CA GLU A 49 41.69 -6.37 -8.36
C GLU A 49 42.41 -7.33 -7.41
N CYS A 50 41.69 -8.05 -6.54
CA CYS A 50 42.29 -9.10 -5.70
C CYS A 50 42.80 -10.28 -6.53
N VAL A 51 42.06 -10.71 -7.56
CA VAL A 51 42.50 -11.79 -8.46
C VAL A 51 43.75 -11.39 -9.25
N ASP A 52 43.77 -10.17 -9.80
CA ASP A 52 44.91 -9.60 -10.53
C ASP A 52 46.17 -9.50 -9.62
N ASN A 53 45.98 -9.38 -8.29
CA ASN A 53 47.03 -9.40 -7.27
C ASN A 53 47.32 -10.79 -6.65
N ASN A 54 46.85 -11.88 -7.28
CA ASN A 54 47.06 -13.26 -6.81
C ASN A 54 46.45 -13.59 -5.43
N ILE A 55 45.34 -12.93 -5.06
CA ILE A 55 44.61 -13.18 -3.82
C ILE A 55 43.35 -14.00 -4.12
N ASP A 56 43.26 -15.23 -3.59
CA ASP A 56 42.10 -16.11 -3.75
C ASP A 56 40.94 -15.67 -2.83
N VAL A 57 39.88 -15.08 -3.38
CA VAL A 57 38.73 -14.59 -2.61
C VAL A 57 37.54 -15.56 -2.72
N ILE A 58 37.07 -16.06 -1.58
CA ILE A 58 35.92 -16.96 -1.46
C ILE A 58 34.79 -16.23 -0.74
N LEU A 59 33.59 -16.22 -1.34
CA LEU A 59 32.39 -15.62 -0.74
C LEU A 59 31.44 -16.72 -0.25
N ARG A 60 31.14 -16.76 1.05
CA ARG A 60 30.31 -17.81 1.66
C ARG A 60 29.05 -17.23 2.27
N TRP A 61 27.90 -17.84 2.00
CA TRP A 61 26.67 -17.52 2.70
C TRP A 61 26.64 -18.15 4.11
N ILE A 62 26.11 -17.41 5.09
CA ILE A 62 25.80 -17.89 6.44
C ILE A 62 24.42 -17.40 6.86
N PRO A 63 23.70 -18.10 7.76
CA PRO A 63 22.42 -17.61 8.23
C PRO A 63 22.57 -16.35 9.10
N GLY A 64 21.68 -15.39 8.87
CA GLY A 64 21.57 -14.17 9.66
C GLY A 64 20.83 -14.42 10.98
N HIS A 65 21.15 -13.66 12.02
CA HIS A 65 20.45 -13.66 13.32
C HIS A 65 20.49 -14.98 14.14
N GLU A 66 21.38 -15.91 13.80
CA GLU A 66 21.57 -17.19 14.50
C GLU A 66 22.63 -17.15 15.62
N GLY A 67 22.96 -15.98 16.18
CA GLY A 67 23.93 -15.90 17.29
C GLY A 67 25.41 -15.99 16.89
N ILE A 68 25.75 -16.02 15.59
CA ILE A 68 27.15 -16.14 15.12
C ILE A 68 27.90 -14.84 15.46
N PRO A 69 28.89 -14.86 16.39
CA PRO A 69 29.43 -13.62 16.97
C PRO A 69 30.01 -12.64 15.95
N GLY A 70 30.70 -13.16 14.92
CA GLY A 70 31.29 -12.35 13.84
C GLY A 70 30.23 -11.70 12.95
N ASN A 71 29.19 -12.45 12.56
CA ASN A 71 28.10 -11.91 11.73
C ASN A 71 27.30 -10.86 12.49
N GLU A 72 26.97 -11.11 13.76
CA GLU A 72 26.27 -10.13 14.56
C GLU A 72 27.09 -8.86 14.79
N ALA A 73 28.41 -8.99 14.96
CA ALA A 73 29.30 -7.84 15.07
C ALA A 73 29.28 -7.00 13.77
N ALA A 74 29.30 -7.66 12.61
CA ALA A 74 29.18 -7.01 11.31
C ALA A 74 27.82 -6.32 11.12
N ASP A 75 26.71 -7.00 11.44
CA ASP A 75 25.36 -6.43 11.37
C ASP A 75 25.20 -5.20 12.30
N ARG A 76 25.69 -5.30 13.55
CA ARG A 76 25.71 -4.14 14.47
C ARG A 76 26.53 -2.98 13.92
N ALA A 77 27.69 -3.24 13.30
CA ALA A 77 28.50 -2.21 12.68
C ALA A 77 27.78 -1.56 11.48
N ALA A 78 27.19 -2.37 10.60
CA ALA A 78 26.42 -1.91 9.45
C ALA A 78 25.22 -1.05 9.86
N LYS A 79 24.44 -1.49 10.87
CA LYS A 79 23.32 -0.72 11.44
C LYS A 79 23.76 0.62 11.99
N ARG A 80 24.86 0.67 12.74
CA ARG A 80 25.43 1.93 13.25
C ARG A 80 25.85 2.87 12.12
N ALA A 81 26.52 2.35 11.09
CA ALA A 81 26.93 3.13 9.93
C ALA A 81 25.71 3.69 9.16
N ALA A 82 24.67 2.88 8.95
CA ALA A 82 23.43 3.30 8.32
C ALA A 82 22.72 4.42 9.11
N MET A 83 22.68 4.32 10.44
CA MET A 83 22.12 5.38 11.30
C MET A 83 22.92 6.68 11.24
N MET A 84 24.26 6.61 11.20
CA MET A 84 25.11 7.79 11.06
C MET A 84 24.98 8.44 9.68
N GLY A 85 24.94 7.64 8.61
CA GLY A 85 24.73 8.10 7.24
C GLY A 85 23.36 8.77 7.04
N ALA A 86 22.31 8.27 7.70
CA ALA A 86 20.99 8.89 7.68
C ALA A 86 20.92 10.26 8.38
N ARG A 87 21.86 10.56 9.29
CA ARG A 87 21.95 11.83 10.02
C ARG A 87 22.82 12.89 9.35
N ARG A 88 23.57 12.54 8.31
CA ARG A 88 24.43 13.49 7.59
C ARG A 88 23.55 14.51 6.85
N GLN A 89 23.72 15.79 7.15
CA GLN A 89 23.17 16.86 6.32
C GLN A 89 23.94 16.91 5.01
N ILE A 90 23.21 16.94 3.89
CA ILE A 90 23.80 16.97 2.55
C ILE A 90 24.35 18.37 2.31
N VAL A 91 25.66 18.47 2.09
CA VAL A 91 26.33 19.72 1.70
C VAL A 91 26.34 19.79 0.17
N PRO A 92 26.10 20.96 -0.46
CA PRO A 92 25.98 21.07 -1.92
C PRO A 92 27.17 20.52 -2.74
N GLY A 93 28.38 20.48 -2.17
CA GLY A 93 29.58 19.95 -2.83
C GLY A 93 29.58 18.42 -3.03
N ASP A 94 28.81 17.68 -2.22
CA ASP A 94 28.80 16.21 -2.26
C ASP A 94 27.82 15.65 -3.31
N ILE A 95 26.98 16.50 -3.92
CA ILE A 95 25.87 16.08 -4.80
C ILE A 95 26.37 15.35 -6.06
N LYS A 96 27.54 15.72 -6.60
CA LYS A 96 28.08 15.10 -7.83
C LYS A 96 28.45 13.62 -7.69
N ASN A 97 28.81 13.19 -6.48
CA ASN A 97 29.25 11.80 -6.21
C ASN A 97 28.29 11.04 -5.29
N TRP A 98 27.11 11.60 -5.03
CA TRP A 98 26.17 11.02 -4.08
C TRP A 98 25.20 10.05 -4.75
N ILE A 99 25.47 8.76 -4.56
CA ILE A 99 24.63 7.69 -5.07
C ILE A 99 23.60 7.33 -4.00
N MET A 100 22.35 7.74 -4.23
CA MET A 100 21.22 7.33 -3.40
C MET A 100 20.46 6.20 -4.10
N LEU A 101 20.23 5.10 -3.38
CA LEU A 101 19.34 4.04 -3.84
C LEU A 101 17.97 4.62 -4.22
N GLY A 102 17.45 4.28 -5.40
CA GLY A 102 16.15 4.77 -5.87
C GLY A 102 15.01 4.50 -4.88
N ALA A 103 15.05 3.38 -4.17
CA ALA A 103 14.09 3.07 -3.09
C ALA A 103 14.16 4.08 -1.92
N ALA A 104 15.36 4.49 -1.52
CA ALA A 104 15.57 5.49 -0.48
C ALA A 104 15.09 6.88 -0.94
N ALA A 105 15.38 7.26 -2.18
CA ALA A 105 14.88 8.50 -2.78
C ALA A 105 13.34 8.51 -2.82
N LYS A 106 12.72 7.45 -3.36
CA LYS A 106 11.25 7.27 -3.39
C LYS A 106 10.64 7.38 -1.99
N ARG A 107 11.25 6.75 -0.97
CA ARG A 107 10.78 6.84 0.42
C ARG A 107 10.84 8.28 0.96
N ARG A 108 11.93 9.01 0.72
CA ARG A 108 12.08 10.41 1.13
C ARG A 108 11.05 11.32 0.46
N ILE A 109 10.90 11.19 -0.86
CA ILE A 109 9.92 11.96 -1.64
C ILE A 109 8.50 11.71 -1.12
N ARG A 110 8.12 10.44 -0.92
CA ARG A 110 6.80 10.10 -0.36
C ARG A 110 6.59 10.68 1.04
N ALA A 111 7.62 10.68 1.89
CA ALA A 111 7.54 11.24 3.23
C ALA A 111 7.33 12.76 3.20
N GLU A 112 8.08 13.49 2.38
CA GLU A 112 7.93 14.95 2.22
C GLU A 112 6.59 15.32 1.56
N ALA A 113 6.18 14.59 0.52
CA ALA A 113 4.86 14.76 -0.10
C ALA A 113 3.74 14.55 0.91
N LYS A 114 3.82 13.52 1.76
CA LYS A 114 2.87 13.28 2.85
C LYS A 114 2.83 14.44 3.84
N LYS A 115 3.98 14.97 4.26
CA LYS A 115 4.05 16.13 5.18
C LYS A 115 3.41 17.37 4.55
N ALA A 116 3.74 17.68 3.31
CA ALA A 116 3.18 18.81 2.56
C ALA A 116 1.66 18.67 2.40
N TRP A 117 1.18 17.47 2.08
CA TRP A 117 -0.24 17.17 1.97
C TRP A 117 -0.97 17.33 3.31
N VAL A 118 -0.43 16.83 4.43
CA VAL A 118 -1.03 17.01 5.77
C VAL A 118 -1.18 18.49 6.11
N LYS A 119 -0.14 19.29 5.87
CA LYS A 119 -0.17 20.74 6.11
C LYS A 119 -1.25 21.43 5.26
N THR A 120 -1.41 21.01 4.01
CA THR A 120 -2.44 21.52 3.10
C THR A 120 -3.84 21.13 3.56
N TRP A 121 -4.04 19.88 3.99
CA TRP A 121 -5.29 19.39 4.55
C TRP A 121 -5.73 20.19 5.77
N ASP A 122 -4.82 20.39 6.73
CA ASP A 122 -5.13 21.10 7.98
C ASP A 122 -5.49 22.57 7.71
N ARG A 123 -4.85 23.22 6.72
CA ARG A 123 -5.13 24.61 6.31
C ARG A 123 -6.42 24.78 5.51
N SER A 124 -6.93 23.72 4.88
CA SER A 124 -8.13 23.83 4.05
C SER A 124 -9.37 24.24 4.85
N LYS A 125 -10.06 25.28 4.40
CA LYS A 125 -11.33 25.75 5.01
C LYS A 125 -12.56 24.98 4.49
N SER A 126 -12.39 24.19 3.43
CA SER A 126 -13.44 23.40 2.80
C SER A 126 -13.67 22.07 3.51
N GLY A 127 -14.86 21.50 3.36
CA GLY A 127 -15.18 20.17 3.89
C GLY A 127 -15.37 20.11 5.42
N LYS A 128 -15.69 21.24 6.08
CA LYS A 128 -15.93 21.28 7.55
C LYS A 128 -16.87 20.19 8.08
N PRO A 129 -18.01 19.86 7.43
CA PRO A 129 -18.88 18.78 7.89
C PRO A 129 -18.16 17.42 7.87
N THR A 130 -17.50 17.11 6.74
CA THR A 130 -16.78 15.85 6.54
C THR A 130 -15.54 15.76 7.43
N LYS A 131 -14.87 16.87 7.75
CA LYS A 131 -13.73 16.92 8.69
C LYS A 131 -14.12 16.55 10.12
N LYS A 132 -15.37 16.72 10.53
CA LYS A 132 -15.83 16.21 11.84
C LYS A 132 -15.76 14.69 11.86
N LEU A 133 -16.23 14.03 10.80
CA LEU A 133 -16.29 12.57 10.73
C LEU A 133 -14.96 11.93 10.32
N VAL A 134 -14.19 12.63 9.50
CA VAL A 134 -12.86 12.22 9.03
C VAL A 134 -11.87 13.35 9.33
N PRO A 135 -11.35 13.43 10.57
CA PRO A 135 -10.42 14.49 10.98
C PRO A 135 -9.18 14.53 10.09
N ARG A 136 -8.66 13.36 9.74
CA ARG A 136 -7.54 13.20 8.80
C ARG A 136 -7.74 11.92 7.98
N PRO A 137 -7.64 11.99 6.64
CA PRO A 137 -7.71 10.79 5.81
C PRO A 137 -6.60 9.81 6.18
N SER A 138 -6.99 8.56 6.42
CA SER A 138 -6.10 7.46 6.73
C SER A 138 -6.62 6.17 6.07
N LYS A 139 -5.79 5.12 6.05
CA LYS A 139 -6.25 3.79 5.61
C LYS A 139 -7.46 3.31 6.42
N GLY A 140 -7.53 3.64 7.71
CA GLY A 140 -8.67 3.30 8.56
C GLY A 140 -9.98 3.94 8.09
N ASN A 141 -9.93 5.15 7.52
CA ASN A 141 -11.11 5.79 6.94
C ASN A 141 -11.62 5.05 5.71
N LEU A 142 -10.74 4.48 4.89
CA LEU A 142 -11.13 3.65 3.75
C LEU A 142 -11.74 2.33 4.24
N GLN A 143 -11.17 1.72 5.28
CA GLN A 143 -11.66 0.47 5.86
C GLN A 143 -13.06 0.60 6.48
N TYR A 144 -13.51 1.80 6.82
CA TYR A 144 -14.88 2.05 7.24
C TYR A 144 -15.87 1.81 6.09
N TRP A 145 -15.51 2.19 4.86
CA TRP A 145 -16.38 2.07 3.68
C TRP A 145 -16.18 0.77 2.90
N ALA A 146 -15.04 0.10 3.07
CA ALA A 146 -14.60 -1.01 2.22
C ALA A 146 -15.61 -2.16 2.09
N CYS A 147 -16.32 -2.48 3.17
CA CYS A 147 -17.24 -3.61 3.21
C CYS A 147 -18.71 -3.21 3.01
N LEU A 148 -19.03 -1.94 2.82
CA LEU A 148 -20.41 -1.47 2.71
C LEU A 148 -20.92 -1.62 1.27
N ARG A 149 -22.12 -2.20 1.10
CA ARG A 149 -22.76 -2.27 -0.21
C ARG A 149 -23.17 -0.88 -0.71
N LYS A 150 -23.46 -0.78 -2.01
CA LYS A 150 -23.65 0.49 -2.72
C LYS A 150 -24.73 1.38 -2.09
N ALA A 151 -25.92 0.83 -1.78
CA ALA A 151 -27.02 1.64 -1.25
C ALA A 151 -26.70 2.13 0.17
N THR A 152 -26.20 1.24 1.03
CA THR A 152 -25.75 1.57 2.39
C THR A 152 -24.65 2.63 2.39
N SER A 153 -23.61 2.45 1.57
CA SER A 153 -22.54 3.44 1.39
C SER A 153 -23.09 4.80 0.94
N SER A 154 -23.99 4.82 -0.05
CA SER A 154 -24.56 6.05 -0.58
C SER A 154 -25.40 6.80 0.45
N ILE A 155 -26.26 6.10 1.19
CA ILE A 155 -27.05 6.69 2.28
C ILE A 155 -26.13 7.29 3.33
N LEU A 156 -25.16 6.51 3.82
CA LEU A 156 -24.22 6.97 4.85
C LEU A 156 -23.39 8.15 4.39
N ILE A 157 -22.90 8.19 3.14
CA ILE A 157 -22.19 9.37 2.62
C ILE A 157 -23.09 10.60 2.65
N GLN A 158 -24.36 10.49 2.24
CA GLN A 158 -25.30 11.60 2.27
C GLN A 158 -25.58 12.07 3.69
N VAL A 159 -25.81 11.15 4.63
CA VAL A 159 -26.01 11.41 6.06
C VAL A 159 -24.78 12.09 6.68
N CYS A 160 -23.59 11.52 6.48
CA CYS A 160 -22.31 12.02 6.98
C CYS A 160 -21.95 13.40 6.42
N THR A 161 -22.29 13.67 5.15
CA THR A 161 -22.04 14.98 4.54
C THR A 161 -23.17 15.99 4.79
N GLU A 162 -24.27 15.56 5.40
CA GLU A 162 -25.52 16.32 5.53
C GLU A 162 -25.99 16.90 4.18
N ARG A 163 -25.81 16.12 3.10
CA ARG A 163 -26.25 16.42 1.73
C ARG A 163 -27.30 15.41 1.28
N LEU A 164 -28.45 15.47 1.94
CA LEU A 164 -29.62 14.62 1.70
C LEU A 164 -30.86 15.51 1.64
N ALA A 165 -31.93 15.01 1.02
CA ALA A 165 -33.17 15.74 0.77
C ALA A 165 -34.04 16.01 2.02
N LEU A 166 -33.41 16.34 3.16
CA LEU A 166 -34.11 16.87 4.33
C LEU A 166 -34.36 18.37 4.17
N LYS A 167 -35.44 18.88 4.76
CA LYS A 167 -35.87 20.28 4.63
C LYS A 167 -34.79 21.30 4.98
N GLN A 168 -33.98 21.07 6.02
CA GLN A 168 -32.89 21.98 6.37
C GLN A 168 -31.87 22.14 5.22
N TYR A 169 -31.52 21.03 4.55
CA TYR A 169 -30.61 21.05 3.42
C TYR A 169 -31.26 21.70 2.19
N LEU A 170 -32.50 21.30 1.87
CA LEU A 170 -33.25 21.82 0.72
C LEU A 170 -33.49 23.33 0.82
N TRP A 171 -33.83 23.82 2.01
CA TRP A 171 -33.96 25.26 2.27
C TRP A 171 -32.65 26.01 2.01
N ARG A 172 -31.52 25.47 2.49
CA ARG A 172 -30.19 26.08 2.28
C ARG A 172 -29.80 26.21 0.80
N ILE A 173 -30.32 25.33 -0.07
CA ILE A 173 -30.09 25.38 -1.52
C ILE A 173 -31.28 25.98 -2.30
N ASN A 174 -32.21 26.64 -1.61
CA ASN A 174 -33.39 27.29 -2.18
C ASN A 174 -34.31 26.33 -2.98
N ARG A 175 -34.52 25.13 -2.44
CA ARG A 175 -35.43 24.08 -2.98
C ARG A 175 -36.59 23.73 -2.04
N CYS A 176 -36.67 24.37 -0.88
CA CYS A 176 -37.79 24.24 0.06
C CYS A 176 -38.00 25.58 0.76
N GLU A 177 -39.25 25.94 1.01
CA GLU A 177 -39.62 27.23 1.63
C GLU A 177 -39.25 27.29 3.11
N THR A 178 -39.28 26.14 3.81
CA THR A 178 -39.06 26.09 5.26
C THR A 178 -38.00 25.05 5.63
N PRO A 179 -37.13 25.34 6.61
CA PRO A 179 -36.15 24.38 7.10
C PRO A 179 -36.72 23.43 8.16
N TYR A 180 -37.91 23.71 8.68
CA TYR A 180 -38.45 23.09 9.90
C TYR A 180 -39.03 21.70 9.66
N CYS A 181 -38.80 20.81 10.63
CA CYS A 181 -39.44 19.51 10.66
C CYS A 181 -40.95 19.66 10.91
N VAL A 182 -41.74 18.73 10.37
CA VAL A 182 -43.20 18.71 10.56
C VAL A 182 -43.58 18.53 12.05
N CYS A 183 -42.68 17.97 12.87
CA CYS A 183 -42.92 17.80 14.29
C CYS A 183 -42.91 19.12 15.08
N GLY A 184 -42.47 20.23 14.47
CA GLY A 184 -42.45 21.56 15.08
C GLY A 184 -41.31 21.84 16.06
N LEU A 185 -40.49 20.85 16.43
CA LEU A 185 -39.48 21.01 17.48
C LEU A 185 -38.18 21.70 17.02
N SER A 186 -37.74 21.46 15.78
CA SER A 186 -36.48 22.02 15.26
C SER A 186 -36.40 21.94 13.73
N GLY A 187 -35.30 22.45 13.17
CA GLY A 187 -34.94 22.23 11.76
C GLY A 187 -34.81 20.74 11.43
N GLN A 188 -35.27 20.31 10.25
CA GLN A 188 -35.18 18.92 9.81
C GLN A 188 -33.73 18.56 9.43
N THR A 189 -32.92 18.28 10.45
CA THR A 189 -31.50 17.92 10.35
C THR A 189 -31.30 16.42 10.54
N VAL A 190 -30.15 15.90 10.13
CA VAL A 190 -29.75 14.51 10.42
C VAL A 190 -29.79 14.23 11.92
N LYS A 191 -29.23 15.13 12.75
CA LYS A 191 -29.27 15.02 14.21
C LYS A 191 -30.70 14.87 14.72
N HIS A 192 -31.57 15.79 14.33
CA HIS A 192 -32.97 15.76 14.77
C HIS A 192 -33.66 14.47 14.34
N ILE A 193 -33.50 14.07 13.08
CA ILE A 193 -34.16 12.89 12.53
C ILE A 193 -33.63 11.59 13.15
N LEU A 194 -32.32 11.47 13.39
CA LEU A 194 -31.69 10.26 13.97
C LEU A 194 -31.75 10.17 15.49
N LEU A 195 -31.84 11.28 16.22
CA LEU A 195 -31.76 11.28 17.69
C LEU A 195 -33.02 11.80 18.40
N ASP A 196 -33.73 12.78 17.83
CA ASP A 196 -34.65 13.62 18.63
C ASP A 196 -36.12 13.61 18.14
N CYS A 197 -36.39 13.23 16.88
CA CYS A 197 -37.68 13.47 16.24
C CYS A 197 -38.80 12.51 16.74
N PRO A 198 -39.90 12.99 17.34
CA PRO A 198 -40.92 12.11 17.90
C PRO A 198 -41.65 11.26 16.84
N PHE A 199 -41.70 11.70 15.59
CA PHE A 199 -42.32 10.94 14.51
C PHE A 199 -41.60 9.65 14.13
N TYR A 200 -40.30 9.55 14.43
CA TYR A 200 -39.49 8.40 14.07
C TYR A 200 -39.09 7.58 15.29
N THR A 201 -39.94 7.55 16.31
CA THR A 201 -39.62 6.89 17.59
C THR A 201 -39.51 5.37 17.41
N ASP A 202 -40.41 4.77 16.63
CA ASP A 202 -40.49 3.33 16.44
C ASP A 202 -39.34 2.84 15.54
N GLU A 203 -39.07 3.53 14.43
CA GLU A 203 -37.95 3.23 13.53
C GLU A 203 -36.62 3.41 14.28
N ARG A 204 -36.50 4.44 15.13
CA ARG A 204 -35.30 4.64 15.95
C ARG A 204 -35.16 3.55 17.00
N ALA A 205 -36.25 3.09 17.61
CA ALA A 205 -36.23 1.97 18.54
C ALA A 205 -35.74 0.69 17.85
N CYS A 206 -36.23 0.39 16.64
CA CYS A 206 -35.77 -0.71 15.80
C CYS A 206 -34.28 -0.58 15.45
N MET A 207 -33.85 0.60 15.00
CA MET A 207 -32.43 0.88 14.73
C MET A 207 -31.56 0.57 15.96
N TRP A 208 -31.96 1.01 17.15
CA TRP A 208 -31.20 0.78 18.37
C TRP A 208 -31.15 -0.68 18.84
N THR A 209 -32.07 -1.56 18.41
CA THR A 209 -31.97 -3.00 18.73
C THR A 209 -30.86 -3.69 17.93
N GLN A 210 -30.52 -3.15 16.75
CA GLN A 210 -29.49 -3.69 15.86
C GLN A 210 -28.07 -3.20 16.22
N ILE A 211 -27.97 -2.02 16.85
CA ILE A 211 -26.69 -1.41 17.22
C ILE A 211 -26.15 -2.05 18.51
N LYS A 212 -25.00 -2.72 18.41
CA LYS A 212 -24.29 -3.29 19.56
C LYS A 212 -23.20 -2.35 20.06
N GLY A 213 -23.06 -2.27 21.39
CA GLY A 213 -21.94 -1.56 22.05
C GLY A 213 -22.10 -0.04 22.18
N LEU A 214 -23.22 0.54 21.74
CA LEU A 214 -23.52 1.96 21.90
C LEU A 214 -24.78 2.20 22.75
N GLN A 215 -24.82 3.36 23.40
CA GLN A 215 -25.94 3.80 24.23
C GLN A 215 -26.81 4.80 23.48
N ARG A 216 -28.10 4.89 23.80
CA ARG A 216 -29.02 5.87 23.19
C ARG A 216 -28.63 7.34 23.41
N THR A 217 -27.83 7.62 24.44
CA THR A 217 -27.26 8.93 24.75
C THR A 217 -26.04 9.29 23.90
N THR A 218 -25.61 8.39 23.01
CA THR A 218 -24.43 8.58 22.15
C THR A 218 -24.66 9.75 21.21
N ASN A 219 -23.66 10.64 21.11
CA ASN A 219 -23.75 11.78 20.20
C ASN A 219 -23.69 11.34 18.73
N LEU A 220 -24.21 12.18 17.84
CA LEU A 220 -24.29 11.89 16.40
C LEU A 220 -22.93 11.51 15.78
N GLN A 221 -21.85 12.18 16.17
CA GLN A 221 -20.54 11.98 15.54
C GLN A 221 -19.96 10.61 15.89
N THR A 222 -20.05 10.21 17.16
CA THR A 222 -19.67 8.86 17.60
C THR A 222 -20.52 7.80 16.91
N LEU A 223 -21.85 8.02 16.86
CA LEU A 223 -22.78 7.11 16.19
C LEU A 223 -22.44 6.90 14.70
N LEU A 224 -22.16 7.98 13.97
CA LEU A 224 -21.81 7.91 12.55
C LEU A 224 -20.40 7.36 12.29
N SER A 225 -19.50 7.40 13.28
CA SER A 225 -18.13 6.88 13.12
C SER A 225 -18.01 5.39 13.43
N GLU A 226 -19.01 4.81 14.10
CA GLU A 226 -19.00 3.44 14.55
C GLU A 226 -19.44 2.47 13.44
N LYS A 227 -18.66 1.40 13.22
CA LYS A 227 -18.95 0.45 12.13
C LYS A 227 -20.19 -0.38 12.41
N THR A 228 -20.40 -0.79 13.66
CA THR A 228 -21.55 -1.62 14.05
C THR A 228 -22.89 -0.91 13.85
N ALA A 229 -22.88 0.42 13.75
CA ALA A 229 -24.09 1.22 13.55
C ALA A 229 -24.44 1.49 12.07
N THR A 230 -23.48 1.30 11.16
CA THR A 230 -23.61 1.71 9.74
C THR A 230 -24.84 1.14 9.04
N VAL A 231 -25.03 -0.18 9.10
CA VAL A 231 -26.15 -0.86 8.46
C VAL A 231 -27.48 -0.45 9.09
N ALA A 232 -27.54 -0.39 10.42
CA ALA A 232 -28.76 0.02 11.14
C ALA A 232 -29.18 1.45 10.81
N ILE A 233 -28.22 2.38 10.72
CA ILE A 233 -28.49 3.79 10.34
C ILE A 233 -29.00 3.86 8.91
N ALA A 234 -28.40 3.12 7.98
CA ALA A 234 -28.86 3.10 6.60
C ALA A 234 -30.27 2.52 6.49
N GLN A 235 -30.55 1.42 7.21
CA GLN A 235 -31.88 0.80 7.24
C GLN A 235 -32.93 1.74 7.84
N PHE A 236 -32.60 2.46 8.92
CA PHE A 236 -33.47 3.50 9.48
C PHE A 236 -33.92 4.51 8.42
N PHE A 237 -33.02 4.99 7.55
CA PHE A 237 -33.40 5.94 6.49
C PHE A 237 -34.28 5.32 5.39
N ILE A 238 -34.16 4.01 5.16
CA ILE A 238 -35.09 3.28 4.28
C ILE A 238 -36.47 3.20 4.94
N ASP A 239 -36.53 2.75 6.19
CA ASP A 239 -37.77 2.51 6.93
C ASP A 239 -38.60 3.79 7.09
N THR A 240 -37.93 4.93 7.31
CA THR A 240 -38.62 6.23 7.41
C THR A 240 -39.18 6.76 6.08
N GLY A 241 -38.77 6.21 4.93
CA GLY A 241 -39.18 6.67 3.60
C GLY A 241 -38.78 8.11 3.24
N LEU A 242 -37.93 8.75 4.06
CA LEU A 242 -37.52 10.15 3.89
C LEU A 242 -36.68 10.37 2.63
N LEU A 243 -35.92 9.36 2.22
CA LEU A 243 -35.06 9.41 1.06
C LEU A 243 -35.70 8.62 -0.08
N THR A 244 -36.70 9.22 -0.71
CA THR A 244 -37.53 8.61 -1.76
C THR A 244 -36.74 7.94 -2.89
N GLN A 245 -35.53 8.42 -3.20
CA GLN A 245 -34.64 7.82 -4.18
C GLN A 245 -34.15 6.41 -3.81
N PHE A 246 -34.33 5.97 -2.57
CA PHE A 246 -33.97 4.63 -2.08
C PHE A 246 -35.19 3.75 -1.76
N ASN A 247 -36.43 4.23 -1.96
CA ASN A 247 -37.62 3.44 -1.65
C ASN A 247 -37.71 2.14 -2.47
N ASN A 248 -37.10 2.12 -3.67
CA ASN A 248 -37.01 0.96 -4.55
C ASN A 248 -35.60 0.37 -4.58
N ALA A 249 -34.77 0.64 -3.56
CA ALA A 249 -33.45 0.04 -3.49
C ALA A 249 -33.61 -1.48 -3.35
N ASP A 250 -32.87 -2.22 -4.20
CA ASP A 250 -32.76 -3.66 -4.10
C ASP A 250 -32.26 -4.04 -2.69
N PRO A 251 -32.96 -4.91 -1.94
CA PRO A 251 -32.49 -5.42 -0.66
C PRO A 251 -31.06 -5.99 -0.72
N GLU A 252 -30.65 -6.57 -1.85
CA GLU A 252 -29.29 -7.09 -2.04
C GLU A 252 -28.23 -5.98 -2.15
N ALA A 253 -28.64 -4.73 -2.43
CA ALA A 253 -27.75 -3.58 -2.48
C ALA A 253 -27.51 -2.94 -1.09
N MET A 254 -28.19 -3.43 -0.05
CA MET A 254 -28.10 -2.99 1.35
C MET A 254 -27.23 -3.93 2.20
N GLY A 255 -26.67 -3.40 3.29
CA GLY A 255 -25.83 -4.13 4.23
C GLY A 255 -24.35 -4.07 3.89
N THR A 256 -23.63 -5.13 4.25
CA THR A 256 -22.22 -5.31 3.96
C THR A 256 -22.01 -6.44 2.95
N TYR A 257 -20.88 -6.43 2.26
CA TYR A 257 -20.34 -7.68 1.74
C TYR A 257 -20.05 -8.59 2.94
N GLU A 258 -20.24 -9.90 2.79
CA GLU A 258 -19.72 -10.85 3.79
C GLU A 258 -18.25 -10.49 3.99
N ALA A 259 -17.88 -10.17 5.23
CA ALA A 259 -16.49 -9.94 5.53
C ALA A 259 -15.77 -11.24 5.16
N LEU A 260 -14.72 -11.16 4.35
CA LEU A 260 -13.63 -12.10 4.49
C LEU A 260 -13.10 -11.85 5.91
N GLU A 261 -13.72 -12.50 6.89
CA GLU A 261 -13.16 -12.70 8.20
C GLU A 261 -11.88 -13.50 7.97
N ASN A 262 -10.75 -12.79 7.96
CA ASN A 262 -9.39 -13.20 8.31
C ASN A 262 -8.40 -12.30 7.57
N GLU A 263 -7.82 -11.33 8.27
CA GLU A 263 -6.37 -11.10 8.25
C GLU A 263 -6.02 -10.48 9.61
N GLU A 264 -6.00 -11.34 10.64
CA GLU A 264 -5.00 -11.20 11.69
C GLU A 264 -3.62 -11.23 11.03
N GLY A 265 -2.72 -10.36 11.50
CA GLY A 265 -1.39 -10.24 10.94
C GLY A 265 -0.60 -11.54 11.02
N THR A 266 -0.38 -12.16 9.87
CA THR A 266 0.72 -13.08 9.54
C THR A 266 0.94 -12.92 8.04
N ASP A 267 2.00 -12.26 7.62
CA ASP A 267 3.26 -12.90 7.20
C ASP A 267 3.08 -13.98 6.11
N LEU A 268 3.63 -13.68 4.93
CA LEU A 268 4.01 -14.60 3.84
C LEU A 268 2.94 -15.54 3.24
N GLY A 269 2.23 -15.05 2.22
CA GLY A 269 1.51 -15.89 1.26
C GLY A 269 2.40 -16.35 0.10
N LYS A 270 3.00 -17.54 0.24
CA LYS A 270 3.45 -18.38 -0.88
C LYS A 270 2.23 -18.78 -1.72
N ARG A 271 2.33 -18.62 -3.04
CA ARG A 271 1.35 -19.16 -4.01
C ARG A 271 1.50 -20.69 -4.07
N THR A 272 0.42 -21.41 -3.84
CA THR A 272 0.26 -22.80 -4.31
C THR A 272 -0.65 -22.79 -5.54
N ALA A 273 -0.13 -23.37 -6.62
CA ALA A 273 -0.85 -23.63 -7.85
C ALA A 273 -1.73 -24.88 -7.69
N THR A 274 -2.96 -24.84 -8.20
CA THR A 274 -3.76 -26.05 -8.46
C THR A 274 -4.25 -26.03 -9.90
N GLN A 275 -4.05 -27.17 -10.54
CA GLN A 275 -4.25 -27.47 -11.96
C GLN A 275 -5.69 -27.37 -12.44
N ALA A 276 -5.77 -27.18 -13.76
CA ALA A 276 -6.94 -27.23 -14.61
C ALA A 276 -7.67 -28.58 -14.61
N GLY A 277 -8.98 -28.51 -14.79
CA GLY A 277 -9.83 -29.59 -15.26
C GLY A 277 -11.04 -28.99 -15.98
N ASP A 278 -11.07 -29.17 -17.30
CA ASP A 278 -12.22 -28.92 -18.19
C ASP A 278 -13.48 -29.67 -17.69
N VAL A 279 -14.71 -29.15 -17.90
CA VAL A 279 -15.65 -29.56 -18.98
C VAL A 279 -16.91 -28.66 -19.03
N ASN A 280 -17.27 -28.26 -20.26
CA ASN A 280 -18.62 -28.10 -20.85
C ASN A 280 -19.58 -26.91 -20.55
N ALA A 281 -19.57 -25.97 -21.51
CA ALA A 281 -20.67 -25.54 -22.40
C ALA A 281 -22.14 -25.63 -21.94
N ARG A 282 -22.84 -24.47 -21.98
CA ARG A 282 -24.16 -24.27 -22.63
C ARG A 282 -24.49 -22.77 -22.85
N SER A 283 -24.84 -22.47 -24.12
CA SER A 283 -25.64 -21.36 -24.70
C SER A 283 -26.68 -20.72 -23.76
N ALA A 284 -27.20 -19.49 -23.94
CA ALA A 284 -27.12 -18.46 -24.98
C ALA A 284 -27.77 -17.16 -24.44
N HIS A 285 -27.39 -15.99 -24.97
CA HIS A 285 -28.24 -14.94 -25.57
C HIS A 285 -27.65 -13.53 -25.41
N SER A 286 -27.53 -12.86 -26.57
CA SER A 286 -27.04 -11.51 -26.80
C SER A 286 -27.93 -10.41 -26.18
N PRO A 287 -27.37 -9.22 -25.88
CA PRO A 287 -28.16 -8.01 -25.79
C PRO A 287 -27.99 -7.10 -27.02
N ILE A 288 -29.12 -6.53 -27.39
CA ILE A 288 -29.31 -5.54 -28.45
C ILE A 288 -28.72 -4.18 -28.02
N ARG A 289 -28.04 -3.59 -29.00
CA ARG A 289 -27.45 -2.25 -29.07
C ARG A 289 -28.46 -1.12 -28.87
N THR A 290 -28.12 -0.12 -28.06
CA THR A 290 -28.45 1.29 -28.37
C THR A 290 -27.25 2.17 -28.07
N ASN A 291 -26.90 3.02 -29.05
CA ASN A 291 -25.82 3.99 -29.00
C ASN A 291 -26.32 5.25 -28.28
N ASN A 292 -25.45 5.99 -27.59
CA ASN A 292 -25.16 7.37 -28.01
C ASN A 292 -23.91 7.96 -27.35
N ARG A 293 -23.13 8.60 -28.22
CA ARG A 293 -21.86 9.30 -28.04
C ARG A 293 -22.03 10.59 -27.26
N THR A 294 -21.03 10.91 -26.43
CA THR A 294 -20.37 12.22 -26.48
C THR A 294 -18.87 12.01 -26.44
N ASN A 295 -18.20 12.65 -27.38
CA ASN A 295 -16.82 12.48 -27.79
C ASN A 295 -16.05 13.72 -27.34
N THR A 296 -14.94 13.57 -26.63
CA THR A 296 -13.90 14.61 -26.54
C THR A 296 -12.52 13.95 -26.58
N SER A 297 -11.78 14.29 -27.64
CA SER A 297 -10.42 13.93 -28.08
C SER A 297 -9.41 13.59 -26.97
N GLN A 298 -8.74 12.42 -27.00
CA GLN A 298 -7.54 12.06 -27.79
C GLN A 298 -6.33 12.99 -27.68
N GLY A 299 -5.35 12.54 -26.89
CA GLY A 299 -3.93 12.82 -27.02
C GLY A 299 -3.18 11.52 -26.71
N SER A 300 -2.56 10.93 -27.74
CA SER A 300 -1.95 9.60 -27.75
C SER A 300 -0.61 9.55 -27.02
N ILE A 301 -0.37 8.49 -26.22
CA ILE A 301 0.96 8.08 -25.74
C ILE A 301 1.02 6.55 -25.91
N PRO A 302 2.08 5.98 -26.52
CA PRO A 302 2.12 4.57 -26.86
C PRO A 302 2.36 3.69 -25.63
N GLU A 303 1.50 2.69 -25.46
CA GLU A 303 1.68 1.55 -24.58
C GLU A 303 2.76 0.63 -25.15
N ASN A 304 3.79 0.36 -24.35
CA ASN A 304 4.60 -0.86 -24.35
C ASN A 304 5.53 -0.79 -23.13
N GLU A 305 5.01 -1.12 -21.95
CA GLU A 305 5.84 -1.55 -20.81
C GLU A 305 5.91 -3.09 -20.83
N PRO A 306 7.10 -3.69 -20.70
CA PRO A 306 7.21 -5.14 -20.64
C PRO A 306 6.72 -5.64 -19.28
N VAL A 307 5.92 -6.70 -19.34
CA VAL A 307 5.47 -7.48 -18.20
C VAL A 307 6.71 -8.15 -17.59
N ASP A 308 7.05 -7.79 -16.35
CA ASP A 308 8.01 -8.56 -15.55
C ASP A 308 7.38 -9.93 -15.25
N GLU A 309 7.81 -10.94 -15.99
CA GLU A 309 7.56 -12.34 -15.65
C GLU A 309 8.32 -12.68 -14.36
N ASP A 310 7.55 -12.85 -13.28
CA ASP A 310 7.99 -13.51 -12.05
C ASP A 310 8.43 -14.94 -12.39
N ALA A 311 9.72 -15.12 -12.69
CA ALA A 311 10.34 -16.43 -12.78
C ALA A 311 10.35 -17.07 -11.39
N GLN A 312 9.39 -17.96 -11.14
CA GLN A 312 9.40 -18.90 -10.02
C GLN A 312 10.62 -19.82 -10.18
N SER A 313 11.66 -19.61 -9.36
CA SER A 313 12.75 -20.57 -9.22
C SER A 313 12.50 -21.44 -7.99
N GLU A 314 12.28 -22.74 -8.23
CA GLU A 314 12.27 -23.81 -7.24
C GLU A 314 13.56 -23.85 -6.39
N PRO A 315 13.52 -24.39 -5.15
CA PRO A 315 14.65 -24.37 -4.24
C PRO A 315 15.72 -25.33 -4.74
N ARG A 316 16.83 -24.79 -5.27
CA ARG A 316 18.06 -25.55 -5.46
C ARG A 316 18.90 -25.43 -4.20
N ASP A 317 19.32 -26.58 -3.69
CA ASP A 317 20.24 -26.70 -2.55
C ASP A 317 21.49 -25.85 -2.77
N VAL A 318 21.77 -24.96 -1.82
CA VAL A 318 22.85 -23.98 -1.92
C VAL A 318 24.10 -24.57 -1.26
N GLU A 319 24.83 -25.39 -2.01
CA GLU A 319 26.21 -25.74 -1.65
C GLU A 319 27.12 -24.53 -1.93
N ASN A 320 27.72 -24.00 -0.87
CA ASN A 320 29.10 -23.49 -0.82
C ASN A 320 29.67 -22.91 -2.13
N VAL A 321 29.45 -21.62 -2.36
CA VAL A 321 29.93 -20.95 -3.58
C VAL A 321 31.43 -20.61 -3.46
N GLN A 322 32.26 -21.29 -4.24
CA GLN A 322 33.62 -20.84 -4.57
C GLN A 322 33.58 -20.34 -6.02
N LEU A 323 33.80 -19.04 -6.23
CA LEU A 323 33.76 -18.42 -7.57
C LEU A 323 34.76 -19.06 -8.57
N GLY A 324 35.68 -19.90 -8.08
CA GLY A 324 36.69 -20.62 -8.87
C GLY A 324 36.38 -22.08 -9.25
N GLU A 325 35.23 -22.67 -8.89
CA GLU A 325 34.89 -24.06 -9.29
C GLU A 325 34.08 -24.18 -10.59
N LEU A 326 33.68 -23.06 -11.21
CA LEU A 326 33.35 -23.06 -12.62
C LEU A 326 34.67 -22.90 -13.39
N SER A 327 35.18 -24.02 -13.90
CA SER A 327 36.32 -24.06 -14.83
C SER A 327 36.13 -23.06 -15.98
N TYR A 328 36.69 -21.87 -15.82
CA TYR A 328 36.98 -20.94 -16.90
C TYR A 328 38.44 -20.55 -16.75
N VAL A 329 39.28 -21.45 -17.25
CA VAL A 329 40.68 -21.17 -17.52
C VAL A 329 40.75 -19.94 -18.44
N GLY A 330 41.16 -18.81 -17.86
CA GLY A 330 41.74 -17.67 -18.56
C GLY A 330 41.01 -17.17 -19.82
N ASP A 331 39.76 -16.72 -19.71
CA ASP A 331 39.10 -16.04 -20.83
C ASP A 331 38.80 -14.57 -20.50
N GLU A 332 39.62 -13.69 -21.07
CA GLU A 332 39.50 -12.22 -21.07
C GLU A 332 38.10 -11.75 -21.53
N ARG A 333 37.35 -12.61 -22.22
CA ARG A 333 35.95 -12.40 -22.63
C ARG A 333 34.93 -12.35 -21.49
N ALA A 334 35.20 -12.96 -20.33
CA ALA A 334 34.29 -12.90 -19.17
C ALA A 334 34.35 -11.53 -18.46
N ARG A 335 35.55 -10.94 -18.37
CA ARG A 335 35.80 -9.57 -17.92
C ARG A 335 35.08 -8.56 -18.82
N ILE A 336 35.14 -8.79 -20.14
CA ILE A 336 34.48 -7.97 -21.16
C ILE A 336 32.94 -8.05 -21.07
N ARG A 337 32.32 -9.24 -20.97
CA ARG A 337 30.84 -9.33 -20.83
C ARG A 337 30.28 -8.70 -19.55
N ALA A 338 31.02 -8.74 -18.45
CA ALA A 338 30.61 -8.12 -17.19
C ALA A 338 30.78 -6.60 -17.17
N ILE A 339 31.63 -6.05 -18.04
CA ILE A 339 31.86 -4.59 -18.18
C ILE A 339 30.97 -4.03 -19.30
N ASP A 340 30.82 -4.72 -20.43
CA ASP A 340 30.04 -4.29 -21.60
C ASP A 340 28.52 -4.25 -21.36
N LEU A 341 28.01 -4.91 -20.32
CA LEU A 341 26.60 -4.77 -19.89
C LEU A 341 26.29 -3.40 -19.24
N TRP A 342 27.29 -2.52 -19.09
CA TRP A 342 27.27 -1.36 -18.18
C TRP A 342 27.69 -0.04 -18.83
N ASP A 343 28.05 -0.05 -20.12
CA ASP A 343 28.12 1.12 -21.01
C ASP A 343 26.78 1.30 -21.74
#